data_AF-A0A7C3WVM1-F1
#
_entry.id   AF-A0A7C3WVM1-F1
#
_cell.length_a   1.000
_cell.length_b   1.000
_cell.length_c   1.000
_cell.angle_alpha   90.00
_cell.angle_beta   90.00
_cell.angle_gamma   90.00
#
_symmetry.space_group_name_H-M   'P 1'
#
loop_
_entity.id
_entity.type
_entity.pdbx_description
1 polymer ?
#
loop_
_entity_poly.entity_id
_entity_poly.type
_entity_poly.pdbx_seq_one_letter_code
_entity_poly.pdbx_strand_id
1 'polypeptide(L)'
;MKVKTTLLFILIIVIGPFFILSNSSSPADEMVLKNYYCPKCGLHIEAVNQPSMGSCKEGGGHDWRCLGQVGDKNYQCSKCGLVIKSKDMPYGGVPCKNGGGHNWKRLS
;
A
#
# COMPACT_ATOMS: atom_id res chain seq x y z
N MET A 1 5.86 24.78 -9.47
CA MET A 1 6.50 25.07 -8.17
C MET A 1 7.93 24.55 -8.22
N LYS A 2 8.91 25.44 -8.00
CA LYS A 2 10.34 25.14 -8.07
C LYS A 2 10.81 24.67 -6.70
N VAL A 3 11.19 23.41 -6.55
CA VAL A 3 11.89 22.93 -5.35
C VAL A 3 13.35 23.32 -5.53
N LYS A 4 13.82 24.28 -4.74
CA LYS A 4 15.24 24.68 -4.72
C LYS A 4 16.02 23.58 -4.00
N THR A 5 16.56 22.64 -4.77
CA THR A 5 17.53 21.67 -4.27
C THR A 5 18.88 22.38 -4.14
N THR A 6 19.18 22.90 -2.96
CA THR A 6 20.53 23.37 -2.62
C THR A 6 21.42 22.15 -2.47
N LEU A 7 22.20 21.84 -3.50
CA LEU A 7 23.30 20.87 -3.45
C LEU A 7 24.40 21.46 -2.55
N LEU A 8 24.46 21.00 -1.31
CA LEU A 8 25.61 21.25 -0.43
C LEU A 8 26.72 20.28 -0.86
N PHE A 9 27.68 20.74 -1.67
CA PHE A 9 28.90 20.00 -1.95
C PHE A 9 29.77 20.00 -0.69
N ILE A 10 29.69 18.93 0.10
CA ILE A 10 30.56 18.71 1.25
C ILE A 10 31.91 18.22 0.71
N LEU A 11 32.90 19.12 0.71
CA LEU A 11 34.29 18.84 0.42
C LEU A 11 34.87 17.98 1.56
N ILE A 12 35.09 16.69 1.33
CA ILE A 12 35.70 15.80 2.33
C ILE A 12 37.22 16.03 2.30
N ILE A 13 37.70 16.87 3.22
CA ILE A 13 39.12 17.05 3.51
C ILE A 13 39.60 15.83 4.31
N VAL A 14 40.40 14.99 3.67
CA VAL A 14 41.02 13.81 4.30
C VAL A 14 42.27 14.29 5.05
N ILE A 15 42.17 14.47 6.37
CA ILE A 15 43.34 14.65 7.23
C ILE A 15 43.16 13.79 8.49
N GLY A 16 43.91 12.69 8.58
CA GLY A 16 44.14 11.95 9.82
C GLY A 16 43.30 10.67 10.03
N PRO A 17 43.73 9.79 10.97
CA PRO A 17 43.25 8.42 11.13
C PRO A 17 41.92 8.34 11.88
N PHE A 18 41.01 9.30 11.63
CA PHE A 18 39.70 9.35 12.26
C PHE A 18 38.71 8.52 11.46
N PHE A 19 38.25 7.46 12.11
CA PHE A 19 37.13 6.60 11.72
C PHE A 19 36.01 7.40 11.03
N ILE A 20 35.72 7.09 9.76
CA ILE A 20 34.52 7.56 9.09
C ILE A 20 33.36 6.75 9.66
N LEU A 21 32.56 7.38 10.55
CA LEU A 21 31.21 6.92 10.87
C LEU A 21 30.41 6.98 9.57
N SER A 22 30.28 5.83 8.92
CA SER A 22 29.42 5.65 7.76
C SER A 22 27.98 5.83 8.23
N ASN A 23 27.39 7.01 7.98
CA ASN A 23 25.95 7.22 8.18
C ASN A 23 25.19 6.47 7.09
N SER A 24 25.12 5.15 7.23
CA SER A 24 24.22 4.31 6.46
C SER A 24 22.82 4.51 7.03
N SER A 25 22.09 5.49 6.48
CA SER A 25 20.63 5.37 6.50
C SER A 25 20.32 4.15 5.63
N SER A 26 20.29 2.97 6.27
CA SER A 26 19.58 1.82 5.73
C SER A 26 18.21 2.33 5.27
N PRO A 27 17.68 1.90 4.10
CA PRO A 27 16.30 2.14 3.75
C PRO A 27 15.44 1.37 4.75
N ALA A 28 15.26 1.96 5.93
CA ALA A 28 14.48 1.44 7.02
C ALA A 28 13.08 1.23 6.48
N ASP A 29 12.74 -0.05 6.32
CA ASP A 29 11.44 -0.63 6.05
C ASP A 29 10.33 0.41 5.90
N GLU A 30 10.13 0.91 4.67
CA GLU A 30 8.99 1.76 4.37
C GLU A 30 7.74 0.94 4.69
N MET A 31 6.99 1.33 5.72
CA MET A 31 5.76 0.64 6.09
C MET A 31 4.71 0.78 4.96
N VAL A 32 4.74 -0.14 4.01
CA VAL A 32 3.88 -0.13 2.83
C VAL A 32 2.44 -0.43 3.22
N LEU A 33 1.58 0.59 3.16
CA LEU A 33 0.15 0.47 3.37
C LEU A 33 -0.51 -0.30 2.21
N LYS A 34 -1.37 -1.27 2.53
CA LYS A 34 -2.03 -2.17 1.56
C LYS A 34 -3.54 -2.13 1.75
N ASN A 35 -4.26 -2.34 0.64
CA ASN A 35 -5.70 -2.54 0.62
C ASN A 35 -6.03 -4.00 0.96
N TYR A 36 -6.67 -4.25 2.09
CA TYR A 36 -7.21 -5.56 2.46
C TYR A 36 -8.71 -5.61 2.28
N TYR A 37 -9.21 -6.72 1.78
CA TYR A 37 -10.61 -6.92 1.49
C TYR A 37 -11.05 -8.33 1.88
N CYS A 38 -12.20 -8.44 2.54
CA CYS A 38 -12.81 -9.72 2.87
C CYS A 38 -13.88 -10.06 1.82
N PRO A 39 -13.69 -11.11 1.01
CA PRO A 39 -14.62 -11.49 -0.05
C PRO A 39 -15.97 -11.94 0.48
N LYS A 40 -16.00 -12.51 1.69
CA LYS A 40 -17.23 -12.97 2.35
C LYS A 40 -18.18 -11.80 2.60
N CYS A 41 -17.70 -10.78 3.32
CA CYS A 41 -18.56 -9.71 3.82
C CYS A 41 -18.49 -8.40 3.02
N GLY A 42 -17.49 -8.24 2.15
CA GLY A 42 -17.23 -7.03 1.36
C GLY A 42 -16.50 -5.92 2.12
N LEU A 43 -16.01 -6.20 3.32
CA LEU A 43 -15.30 -5.21 4.14
C LEU A 43 -13.93 -4.92 3.52
N HIS A 44 -13.63 -3.64 3.34
CA HIS A 44 -12.32 -3.12 2.92
C HIS A 44 -11.70 -2.30 4.05
N ILE A 45 -10.40 -2.49 4.28
CA ILE A 45 -9.59 -1.70 5.21
C ILE A 45 -8.18 -1.52 4.65
N GLU A 46 -7.51 -0.45 5.07
CA GLU A 46 -6.10 -0.20 4.74
C GLU A 46 -5.23 -0.52 5.96
N ALA A 47 -4.18 -1.32 5.77
CA ALA A 47 -3.27 -1.69 6.84
C ALA A 47 -1.87 -2.01 6.29
N VAL A 48 -0.84 -1.86 7.10
CA VAL A 48 0.55 -2.22 6.72
C VAL A 48 0.70 -3.75 6.69
N ASN A 49 0.17 -4.40 7.73
CA ASN A 49 0.17 -5.85 7.89
C ASN A 49 -1.23 -6.43 7.69
N GLN A 50 -1.29 -7.73 7.44
CA GLN A 50 -2.58 -8.42 7.31
C GLN A 50 -3.39 -8.25 8.60
N PRO A 51 -4.66 -7.83 8.52
CA PRO A 51 -5.50 -7.64 9.69
C PRO A 51 -5.83 -8.96 10.38
N SER A 52 -6.20 -8.90 11.66
CA SER A 52 -6.60 -10.09 12.41
C SER A 52 -7.90 -10.71 11.87
N MET A 53 -8.03 -12.03 12.02
CA MET A 53 -9.22 -12.80 11.62
C MET A 53 -10.39 -12.61 12.61
N GLY A 54 -10.72 -11.37 12.98
CA GLY A 54 -11.85 -11.06 13.85
C GLY A 54 -13.20 -11.58 13.30
N SER A 55 -14.28 -11.34 14.05
CA SER A 55 -15.60 -11.85 13.70
C SER A 55 -16.16 -11.22 12.43
N CYS A 56 -16.41 -12.06 11.42
CA CYS A 56 -17.04 -11.68 10.17
C CYS A 56 -18.57 -11.73 10.31
N LYS A 57 -19.28 -10.70 9.81
CA LYS A 57 -20.76 -10.65 9.86
C LYS A 57 -21.46 -11.79 9.12
N GLU A 58 -20.79 -12.41 8.15
CA GLU A 58 -21.31 -13.56 7.40
C GLU A 58 -20.95 -14.90 8.09
N GLY A 59 -20.44 -14.86 9.33
CA GLY A 59 -20.04 -16.01 10.13
C GLY A 59 -18.54 -16.32 10.09
N GLY A 60 -18.01 -16.86 11.19
CA GLY A 60 -16.58 -17.20 11.35
C GLY A 60 -15.63 -16.00 11.29
N GLY A 61 -14.37 -16.23 10.91
CA GLY A 61 -13.37 -15.19 10.75
C GLY A 61 -13.40 -14.48 9.39
N HIS A 62 -12.76 -13.31 9.31
CA HIS A 62 -12.48 -12.64 8.03
C HIS A 62 -11.43 -13.40 7.20
N ASP A 63 -11.69 -13.54 5.90
CA ASP A 63 -10.71 -14.07 4.92
C ASP A 63 -10.05 -12.89 4.19
N TRP A 64 -9.07 -12.25 4.83
CA TRP A 64 -8.45 -11.05 4.27
C TRP A 64 -7.62 -11.37 3.03
N ARG A 65 -7.89 -10.64 1.94
CA ARG A 65 -7.14 -10.70 0.68
C ARG A 65 -6.57 -9.34 0.35
N CYS A 66 -5.33 -9.29 -0.09
CA CYS A 66 -4.68 -8.06 -0.51
C CYS A 66 -5.12 -7.69 -1.94
N LEU A 67 -5.64 -6.48 -2.12
CA LEU A 67 -5.95 -5.88 -3.42
C LEU A 67 -4.78 -5.05 -3.98
N GLY A 68 -3.76 -4.77 -3.16
CA GLY A 68 -2.50 -4.14 -3.58
C GLY A 68 -2.07 -2.91 -2.77
N GLN A 69 -0.96 -2.32 -3.23
CA GLN A 69 -0.44 -0.98 -2.91
C GLN A 69 -1.50 0.09 -2.63
N VAL A 70 -1.61 0.70 -1.44
CA VAL A 70 -2.30 2.01 -1.33
C VAL A 70 -1.47 3.08 -2.04
N GLY A 71 -2.13 3.99 -2.76
CA GLY A 71 -1.49 5.11 -3.45
C GLY A 71 -2.54 6.14 -3.91
N ASP A 72 -2.17 7.09 -4.76
CA ASP A 72 -3.02 8.29 -4.94
C ASP A 72 -4.12 8.16 -6.00
N LYS A 73 -4.16 7.08 -6.78
CA LYS A 73 -5.15 6.90 -7.87
C LYS A 73 -6.41 6.24 -7.31
N ASN A 74 -7.56 6.80 -7.62
CA ASN A 74 -8.85 6.20 -7.26
C ASN A 74 -9.25 5.15 -8.29
N TYR A 75 -9.70 4.00 -7.82
CA TYR A 75 -10.27 2.94 -8.63
C TYR A 75 -11.62 2.52 -8.06
N GLN A 76 -12.56 2.19 -8.93
CA GLN A 76 -13.87 1.66 -8.56
C GLN A 76 -14.11 0.32 -9.24
N CYS A 77 -14.55 -0.66 -8.46
CA CYS A 77 -15.03 -1.92 -9.01
C CYS A 77 -16.45 -1.71 -9.58
N SER A 78 -16.65 -1.99 -10.87
CA SER A 78 -17.97 -1.83 -11.50
C SER A 78 -19.00 -2.85 -11.03
N LYS A 79 -18.59 -3.92 -10.34
CA LYS A 79 -19.46 -5.03 -9.89
C LYS A 79 -20.02 -4.81 -8.50
N CYS A 80 -19.19 -4.40 -7.55
CA CYS A 80 -19.59 -4.19 -6.16
C CYS A 80 -19.58 -2.72 -5.72
N GLY A 81 -19.16 -1.78 -6.58
CA GLY A 81 -19.09 -0.36 -6.25
C GLY A 81 -17.97 0.01 -5.27
N LEU A 82 -17.13 -0.94 -4.84
CA LEU A 82 -15.99 -0.67 -3.95
C LEU A 82 -15.05 0.34 -4.60
N VAL A 83 -14.80 1.45 -3.91
CA VAL A 83 -13.85 2.49 -4.29
C VAL A 83 -12.63 2.39 -3.40
N ILE A 84 -11.43 2.33 -3.98
CA ILE A 84 -10.16 2.30 -3.25
C ILE A 84 -9.13 3.23 -3.87
N LYS A 85 -8.18 3.63 -3.03
CA LYS A 85 -6.96 4.32 -3.43
C LYS A 85 -5.85 3.30 -3.67
N SER A 86 -5.23 3.32 -4.84
CA SER A 86 -4.16 2.38 -5.18
C SER A 86 -3.04 2.99 -6.00
N LYS A 87 -1.81 2.51 -5.76
CA LYS A 87 -0.62 2.94 -6.48
C LYS A 87 -0.66 2.50 -7.95
N ASP A 88 -1.08 1.27 -8.19
CA ASP A 88 -1.17 0.63 -9.49
C ASP A 88 -2.57 0.03 -9.71
N MET A 89 -2.77 -0.71 -10.80
CA MET A 89 -4.05 -1.41 -11.03
C MET A 89 -4.28 -2.41 -9.87
N PRO A 90 -5.41 -2.34 -9.14
CA PRO A 90 -5.65 -3.26 -8.06
C PRO A 90 -5.82 -4.71 -8.54
N TYR A 91 -5.46 -5.67 -7.70
CA TYR A 91 -5.54 -7.08 -8.03
C TYR A 91 -7.00 -7.51 -8.25
N GLY A 92 -7.31 -7.92 -9.48
CA GLY A 92 -8.67 -8.31 -9.90
C GLY A 92 -9.04 -9.76 -9.53
N GLY A 93 -8.08 -10.61 -9.20
CA GLY A 93 -8.30 -12.05 -8.96
C GLY A 93 -8.92 -12.38 -7.61
N VAL A 94 -9.04 -11.41 -6.69
CA VAL A 94 -9.76 -11.61 -5.43
C VAL A 94 -11.26 -11.78 -5.71
N PRO A 95 -11.93 -12.75 -5.07
CA PRO A 95 -13.38 -12.89 -5.22
C PRO A 95 -14.12 -11.63 -4.78
N CYS A 96 -14.87 -11.03 -5.69
CA CYS A 96 -15.80 -9.95 -5.40
C CYS A 96 -16.99 -10.51 -4.60
N LYS A 97 -17.56 -9.71 -3.67
CA LYS A 97 -18.74 -10.12 -2.90
C LYS A 97 -19.93 -10.45 -3.81
N ASN A 98 -20.00 -9.79 -4.96
CA ASN A 98 -21.03 -10.00 -5.98
C ASN A 98 -20.65 -11.12 -6.98
N GLY A 99 -19.69 -11.99 -6.64
CA GLY A 99 -19.23 -13.14 -7.43
C GLY A 99 -18.09 -12.83 -8.41
N GLY A 100 -17.30 -13.84 -8.80
CA GLY A 100 -16.15 -13.73 -9.71
C GLY A 100 -15.05 -12.76 -9.22
N GLY A 101 -14.13 -12.34 -10.10
CA GLY A 101 -13.11 -11.33 -9.78
C GLY A 101 -13.63 -9.89 -9.76
N HIS A 102 -12.84 -8.94 -9.24
CA HIS A 102 -13.12 -7.51 -9.34
C HIS A 102 -12.88 -6.98 -10.77
N ASN A 103 -13.74 -6.06 -11.23
CA ASN A 103 -13.58 -5.36 -12.50
C ASN A 103 -13.30 -3.87 -12.22
N TRP A 104 -12.03 -3.50 -12.19
CA TRP A 104 -11.58 -2.17 -11.79
C TRP A 104 -11.62 -1.17 -12.94
N LYS A 105 -12.12 0.02 -12.64
CA LYS A 105 -12.04 1.21 -13.50
C LYS A 105 -11.36 2.32 -12.73
N ARG A 106 -10.40 2.99 -13.36
CA ARG A 106 -9.77 4.18 -12.77
C ARG A 106 -10.76 5.34 -12.80
N LEU A 107 -10.96 5.99 -11.66
CA LEU A 107 -11.66 7.27 -11.57
C LEU A 107 -10.59 8.34 -11.79
N SER A 108 -10.77 9.12 -12.85
CA SER A 108 -9.82 10.13 -13.36
C SER A 108 -9.25 11.04 -12.29
#